data_AF-A0A1B1CHQ6-F1
#
_entry.id   AF-A0A1B1CHQ6-F1
#
_cell.length_a   1.000
_cell.length_b   1.000
_cell.length_c   1.000
_cell.angle_alpha   90.00
_cell.angle_beta   90.00
_cell.angle_gamma   90.00
#
_symmetry.space_group_name_H-M   'P 1'
#
loop_
_entity.id
_entity.type
_entity.pdbx_description
1 polymer ?
#
loop_
_entity_poly.entity_id
_entity_poly.type
_entity_poly.pdbx_seq_one_letter_code
_entity_poly.pdbx_strand_id
1 'polypeptide(L)'
;MSRMKKISGFVLLFSAFSCSYASETLADVATHQALTLYGNATLSGLCRHLGINRQMVCQLSDIPDVSLAFNDAAPLHIEVRTPTCEGNSVLDGEWPYNLKIAADQPETVCTVEIKDYVDRLNAQPEIIGCEDSFQDAFFINKINARTAYIYIQQCKLNPDEDQSE
;
A
#
# COMPACT_ATOMS: atom_id res chain seq x y z
N MET A 1 30.31 -22.90 67.89
CA MET A 1 30.40 -23.81 66.72
C MET A 1 28.99 -24.13 66.24
N SER A 2 28.82 -24.26 64.90
CA SER A 2 27.61 -24.73 64.16
C SER A 2 26.50 -23.68 63.96
N ARG A 3 26.37 -23.05 62.76
CA ARG A 3 25.66 -23.50 61.52
C ARG A 3 24.16 -23.73 61.78
N MET A 4 23.18 -23.16 61.07
CA MET A 4 23.02 -22.99 59.61
C MET A 4 22.02 -21.85 59.26
N LYS A 5 22.27 -21.17 58.13
CA LYS A 5 21.28 -20.48 57.29
C LYS A 5 20.32 -21.51 56.66
N LYS A 6 19.02 -21.19 56.55
CA LYS A 6 18.21 -21.53 55.38
C LYS A 6 17.22 -20.40 55.09
N ILE A 7 17.41 -19.81 53.91
CA ILE A 7 16.52 -18.92 53.20
C ILE A 7 15.41 -19.77 52.57
N SER A 8 14.19 -19.22 52.47
CA SER A 8 13.41 -19.14 51.22
C SER A 8 11.92 -19.26 51.51
N GLY A 9 11.26 -18.11 51.67
CA GLY A 9 9.82 -17.97 51.78
C GLY A 9 9.31 -17.14 50.60
N PHE A 10 8.96 -17.87 49.55
CA PHE A 10 8.04 -17.56 48.46
C PHE A 10 7.09 -16.37 48.72
N VAL A 11 7.18 -15.30 47.92
CA VAL A 11 6.06 -14.38 47.65
C VAL A 11 6.06 -14.07 46.15
N LEU A 12 5.03 -14.58 45.48
CA LEU A 12 4.67 -14.30 44.09
C LEU A 12 3.67 -13.12 44.03
N LEU A 13 3.59 -12.50 42.84
CA LEU A 13 2.57 -11.57 42.31
C LEU A 13 2.81 -10.09 42.71
N PHE A 14 2.91 -9.14 41.78
CA PHE A 14 1.98 -8.88 40.68
C PHE A 14 2.65 -8.51 39.35
N SER A 15 2.13 -9.14 38.32
CA SER A 15 2.13 -8.77 36.92
C SER A 15 1.44 -7.43 36.66
N ALA A 16 1.97 -6.69 35.68
CA ALA A 16 1.27 -5.84 34.70
C ALA A 16 2.00 -4.52 34.47
N PHE A 17 2.98 -4.53 33.58
CA PHE A 17 3.16 -3.45 32.60
C PHE A 17 3.74 -4.09 31.34
N SER A 18 2.97 -5.01 30.76
CA SER A 18 3.07 -5.24 29.33
C SER A 18 2.60 -3.94 28.71
N CYS A 19 3.52 -3.05 28.34
CA CYS A 19 3.23 -2.11 27.27
C CYS A 19 2.86 -2.98 26.08
N SER A 20 1.57 -3.25 25.94
CA SER A 20 1.01 -3.62 24.66
C SER A 20 1.24 -2.36 23.85
N TYR A 21 2.36 -2.33 23.14
CA TYR A 21 2.38 -1.64 21.86
C TYR A 21 1.26 -2.34 21.10
N ALA A 22 0.05 -1.76 21.17
CA ALA A 22 -0.89 -1.92 20.10
C ALA A 22 -0.08 -1.47 18.90
N SER A 23 0.38 -2.43 18.10
CA SER A 23 0.80 -2.13 16.75
C SER A 23 -0.41 -1.43 16.16
N GLU A 24 -0.37 -0.11 16.10
CA GLU A 24 -1.21 0.62 15.18
C GLU A 24 -0.96 -0.08 13.86
N THR A 25 -1.96 -0.84 13.40
CA THR A 25 -1.96 -1.38 12.05
C THR A 25 -1.93 -0.13 11.19
N LEU A 26 -0.71 0.24 10.77
CA LEU A 26 -0.51 1.24 9.73
C LEU A 26 -1.46 0.83 8.62
N ALA A 27 -2.15 1.78 8.03
CA ALA A 27 -2.96 1.54 6.85
C ALA A 27 -2.22 0.61 5.87
N ASP A 28 -2.80 -0.55 5.59
CA ASP A 28 -2.04 -1.68 5.01
C ASP A 28 -2.83 -2.29 3.85
N VAL A 29 -2.87 -1.54 2.74
CA VAL A 29 -3.20 -2.17 1.47
C VAL A 29 -2.04 -3.09 1.12
N ALA A 30 -2.29 -4.40 1.13
CA ALA A 30 -1.26 -5.40 0.87
C ALA A 30 -0.50 -5.10 -0.44
N THR A 31 0.82 -5.25 -0.42
CA THR A 31 1.67 -4.95 -1.58
C THR A 31 1.22 -5.68 -2.85
N HIS A 32 0.78 -6.94 -2.72
CA HIS A 32 0.24 -7.69 -3.85
C HIS A 32 -0.99 -7.00 -4.46
N GLN A 33 -1.95 -6.59 -3.63
CA GLN A 33 -3.15 -5.87 -4.08
C GLN A 33 -2.81 -4.52 -4.70
N ALA A 34 -1.86 -3.77 -4.13
CA ALA A 34 -1.40 -2.51 -4.70
C ALA A 34 -0.76 -2.71 -6.09
N LEU A 35 0.05 -3.75 -6.27
CA LEU A 35 0.63 -4.12 -7.56
C LEU A 35 -0.45 -4.57 -8.57
N THR A 36 -1.40 -5.40 -8.16
CA THR A 36 -2.52 -5.84 -9.01
C THR A 36 -3.38 -4.65 -9.45
N LEU A 37 -3.68 -3.71 -8.55
CA LEU A 37 -4.34 -2.46 -8.88
C LEU A 37 -3.54 -1.65 -9.91
N TYR A 38 -2.23 -1.51 -9.75
CA TYR A 38 -1.39 -0.76 -10.70
C TYR A 38 -1.44 -1.35 -12.11
N GLY A 39 -1.39 -2.67 -12.22
CA GLY A 39 -1.46 -3.35 -13.49
C GLY A 39 -2.83 -3.17 -14.17
N ASN A 40 -3.92 -3.37 -13.43
CA ASN A 40 -5.28 -3.15 -13.94
C ASN A 40 -5.53 -1.67 -14.30
N ALA A 41 -5.07 -0.73 -13.48
CA ALA A 41 -5.17 0.70 -13.76
C ALA A 41 -4.35 1.09 -15.01
N THR A 42 -3.19 0.47 -15.23
CA THR A 42 -2.38 0.67 -16.43
C THR A 42 -3.08 0.14 -17.68
N LEU A 43 -3.69 -1.05 -17.59
CA LEU A 43 -4.46 -1.63 -18.67
C LEU A 43 -5.66 -0.78 -19.06
N SER A 44 -6.45 -0.34 -18.08
CA SER A 44 -7.65 0.48 -18.32
C SER A 44 -7.32 1.90 -18.76
N GLY A 45 -6.07 2.35 -18.55
CA GLY A 45 -5.62 3.71 -18.82
C GLY A 45 -5.94 4.70 -17.70
N LEU A 46 -6.45 4.24 -16.55
CA LEU A 46 -6.53 5.05 -15.34
C LEU A 46 -5.14 5.48 -14.86
N CYS A 47 -4.17 4.56 -14.94
CA CYS A 47 -2.76 4.87 -14.78
C CYS A 47 -2.21 5.42 -16.10
N ARG A 48 -1.94 6.72 -16.13
CA ARG A 48 -1.46 7.41 -17.33
C ARG A 48 0.03 7.21 -17.55
N HIS A 49 0.78 7.12 -16.45
CA HIS A 49 2.22 6.86 -16.47
C HIS A 49 2.61 6.00 -15.28
N LEU A 50 3.43 4.98 -15.56
CA LEU A 50 3.94 4.07 -14.55
C LEU A 50 5.45 4.29 -14.35
N GLY A 51 5.80 4.79 -13.17
CA GLY A 51 7.19 5.03 -12.76
C GLY A 51 7.87 3.75 -12.29
N ILE A 52 9.18 3.66 -12.52
CA ILE A 52 10.04 2.52 -12.12
C ILE A 52 11.14 2.93 -11.13
N ASN A 53 10.90 4.02 -10.39
CA ASN A 53 11.84 4.55 -9.41
C ASN A 53 11.70 3.82 -8.07
N ARG A 54 12.51 4.22 -7.07
CA ARG A 54 12.42 3.68 -5.70
C ARG A 54 11.02 3.81 -5.07
N GLN A 55 10.25 4.79 -5.52
CA GLN A 55 8.82 4.89 -5.26
C GLN A 55 8.09 4.43 -6.52
N MET A 56 7.24 3.42 -6.38
CA MET A 56 6.41 2.93 -7.46
C MET A 56 5.24 3.88 -7.61
N VAL A 57 5.18 4.57 -8.74
CA VAL A 57 4.22 5.65 -8.97
C VAL A 57 3.33 5.30 -10.14
N CYS A 58 2.03 5.46 -9.94
CA CYS A 58 1.01 5.41 -10.96
C CYS A 58 0.34 6.79 -11.07
N GLN A 59 0.63 7.52 -12.14
CA GLN A 59 0.09 8.87 -12.33
C GLN A 59 -1.38 8.82 -12.76
N LEU A 60 -2.27 9.46 -12.00
CA LEU A 60 -3.72 9.48 -12.23
C LEU A 60 -4.19 10.76 -12.94
N SER A 61 -3.49 11.88 -12.73
CA SER A 61 -3.77 13.20 -13.33
C SER A 61 -2.51 14.06 -13.43
N ASP A 62 -2.44 14.96 -14.42
CA ASP A 62 -1.34 15.94 -14.57
C ASP A 62 -1.69 17.33 -14.01
N ILE A 63 -2.98 17.69 -14.02
CA ILE A 63 -3.47 19.01 -13.60
C ILE A 63 -4.76 18.82 -12.78
N PRO A 64 -4.68 18.81 -11.44
CA PRO A 64 -3.45 18.81 -10.64
C PRO A 64 -2.64 17.50 -10.82
N ASP A 65 -1.35 17.53 -10.49
CA ASP A 65 -0.50 16.32 -10.46
C ASP A 65 -0.99 15.45 -9.32
N VAL A 66 -1.65 14.34 -9.67
CA VAL A 66 -2.16 13.37 -8.71
C VAL A 66 -1.61 12.01 -9.07
N SER A 67 -0.97 11.39 -8.10
CA SER A 67 -0.27 10.13 -8.26
C SER A 67 -0.65 9.17 -7.14
N LEU A 68 -0.91 7.91 -7.50
CA LEU A 68 -0.91 6.82 -6.54
C LEU A 68 0.54 6.35 -6.36
N ALA A 69 0.98 6.12 -5.13
CA ALA A 69 2.36 5.77 -4.83
C ALA A 69 2.48 4.79 -3.66
N PHE A 70 3.47 3.90 -3.71
CA PHE A 70 3.91 3.09 -2.57
C PHE A 70 5.37 2.63 -2.72
N ASN A 71 5.99 2.21 -1.62
CA ASN A 71 7.26 1.48 -1.56
C ASN A 71 7.45 0.81 -0.18
N ASP A 72 8.59 0.15 0.02
CA ASP A 72 8.93 -0.54 1.28
C ASP A 72 8.89 0.35 2.55
N ALA A 73 8.92 1.68 2.39
CA ALA A 73 8.94 2.65 3.48
C ALA A 73 7.64 3.48 3.59
N ALA A 74 6.74 3.39 2.62
CA ALA A 74 5.52 4.18 2.56
C ALA A 74 4.36 3.33 2.02
N PRO A 75 3.27 3.16 2.81
CA PRO A 75 2.08 2.44 2.39
C PRO A 75 1.43 3.10 1.18
N LEU A 76 0.47 2.43 0.55
CA LEU A 76 -0.26 2.97 -0.58
C LEU A 76 -0.89 4.33 -0.23
N HIS A 77 -0.57 5.37 -0.99
CA HIS A 77 -1.08 6.72 -0.75
C HIS A 77 -1.33 7.47 -2.05
N ILE A 78 -2.24 8.42 -1.98
CA ILE A 78 -2.45 9.40 -3.05
C ILE A 78 -1.65 10.65 -2.71
N GLU A 79 -0.74 11.02 -3.59
CA GLU A 79 0.04 12.24 -3.54
C GLU A 79 -0.57 13.29 -4.47
N VAL A 80 -0.67 14.53 -4.00
CA VAL A 80 -1.16 15.66 -4.78
C VAL A 80 -0.09 16.74 -4.78
N ARG A 81 0.32 17.17 -5.97
CA ARG A 81 1.26 18.27 -6.19
C ARG A 81 0.65 19.36 -7.05
N THR A 82 0.87 20.59 -6.62
CA THR A 82 0.52 21.82 -7.30
C THR A 82 1.70 22.80 -7.16
N PRO A 83 1.76 23.91 -7.92
CA PRO A 83 2.83 24.89 -7.77
C PRO A 83 3.00 25.48 -6.35
N THR A 84 1.96 25.42 -5.51
CA THR A 84 1.92 26.07 -4.19
C THR A 84 1.62 25.11 -3.03
N CYS A 85 1.39 23.83 -3.30
CA CYS A 85 1.01 22.85 -2.29
C CYS A 85 1.42 21.45 -2.72
N GLU A 86 1.95 20.69 -1.77
CA GLU A 86 2.22 19.27 -1.87
C GLU A 86 1.72 18.59 -0.60
N GLY A 87 1.12 17.42 -0.75
CA GLY A 87 0.69 16.59 0.36
C GLY A 87 0.24 15.23 -0.10
N ASN A 88 -0.16 14.39 0.85
CA ASN A 88 -0.64 13.05 0.56
C ASN A 88 -1.76 12.63 1.52
N SER A 89 -2.40 11.52 1.19
CA SER A 89 -3.37 10.83 2.02
C SER A 89 -3.17 9.33 1.86
N VAL A 90 -2.90 8.64 2.96
CA VAL A 90 -2.67 7.18 2.97
C VAL A 90 -3.98 6.43 2.82
N LEU A 91 -3.95 5.33 2.06
CA LEU A 91 -5.07 4.44 1.82
C LEU A 91 -4.97 3.19 2.69
N ASP A 92 -6.13 2.64 3.05
CA ASP A 92 -6.29 1.41 3.82
C ASP A 92 -7.37 0.52 3.17
N GLY A 93 -7.48 -0.72 3.64
CA GLY A 93 -8.50 -1.68 3.20
C GLY A 93 -8.03 -2.57 2.05
N GLU A 94 -8.99 -3.13 1.32
CA GLU A 94 -8.73 -4.15 0.29
C GLU A 94 -9.20 -3.65 -1.07
N TRP A 95 -8.35 -3.82 -2.08
CA TRP A 95 -8.77 -3.63 -3.47
C TRP A 95 -9.08 -5.00 -4.10
N PRO A 96 -10.17 -5.15 -4.88
CA PRO A 96 -11.11 -4.11 -5.32
C PRO A 96 -12.24 -3.75 -4.34
N TYR A 97 -12.90 -2.62 -4.60
CA TYR A 97 -14.13 -2.10 -3.96
C TYR A 97 -14.05 -1.61 -2.52
N ASN A 98 -13.07 -2.04 -1.72
CA ASN A 98 -13.00 -1.73 -0.29
C ASN A 98 -11.80 -0.84 0.10
N LEU A 99 -11.15 -0.17 -0.87
CA LEU A 99 -10.18 0.86 -0.55
C LEU A 99 -10.88 2.03 0.13
N LYS A 100 -10.23 2.59 1.14
CA LYS A 100 -10.69 3.75 1.88
C LYS A 100 -9.49 4.63 2.23
N ILE A 101 -9.78 5.87 2.58
CA ILE A 101 -8.80 6.74 3.21
C ILE A 101 -8.55 6.20 4.62
N ALA A 102 -7.29 6.08 5.00
CA ALA A 102 -6.95 5.57 6.33
C ALA A 102 -7.43 6.50 7.45
N ALA A 103 -7.54 5.97 8.66
CA ALA A 103 -7.92 6.78 9.81
C ALA A 103 -6.96 7.97 9.98
N ASP A 104 -7.51 9.13 10.34
CA ASP A 104 -6.79 10.39 10.58
C ASP A 104 -6.01 10.95 9.36
N GLN A 105 -6.25 10.43 8.16
CA GLN A 105 -5.70 10.98 6.92
C GLN A 105 -6.63 12.04 6.30
N PRO A 106 -6.07 13.02 5.57
CA PRO A 106 -6.87 14.09 4.98
C PRO A 106 -7.74 13.58 3.83
N GLU A 107 -9.04 13.91 3.88
CA GLU A 107 -9.98 13.68 2.76
C GLU A 107 -9.79 14.68 1.62
N THR A 108 -9.12 15.81 1.88
CA THR A 108 -8.78 16.82 0.88
C THR A 108 -7.31 17.21 1.03
N VAL A 109 -6.56 17.16 -0.07
CA VAL A 109 -5.15 17.53 -0.14
C VAL A 109 -4.96 18.54 -1.25
N CYS A 110 -4.36 19.70 -0.96
CA CYS A 110 -4.16 20.75 -1.97
C CYS A 110 -5.42 21.11 -2.76
N THR A 111 -6.58 21.19 -2.09
CA THR A 111 -7.93 21.43 -2.66
C THR A 111 -8.48 20.30 -3.55
N VAL A 112 -7.79 19.16 -3.62
CA VAL A 112 -8.24 17.96 -4.33
C VAL A 112 -8.92 17.02 -3.35
N GLU A 113 -10.15 16.62 -3.67
CA GLU A 113 -10.90 15.61 -2.93
C GLU A 113 -10.32 14.22 -3.20
N ILE A 114 -9.70 13.63 -2.18
CA ILE A 114 -9.03 12.32 -2.28
C ILE A 114 -10.08 11.21 -2.49
N LYS A 115 -11.27 11.38 -1.90
CA LYS A 115 -12.36 10.42 -1.99
C LYS A 115 -12.78 10.14 -3.44
N ASP A 116 -12.78 11.15 -4.31
CA ASP A 116 -13.07 10.98 -5.74
C ASP A 116 -12.09 10.02 -6.43
N TYR A 117 -10.81 10.08 -6.06
CA TYR A 117 -9.81 9.18 -6.62
C TYR A 117 -9.93 7.77 -6.04
N VAL A 118 -10.20 7.64 -4.73
CA VAL A 118 -10.48 6.34 -4.11
C VAL A 118 -11.69 5.67 -4.77
N ASP A 119 -12.76 6.42 -5.06
CA ASP A 119 -13.93 5.88 -5.76
C ASP A 119 -13.61 5.42 -7.18
N ARG A 120 -12.74 6.15 -7.90
CA ARG A 120 -12.26 5.73 -9.23
C ARG A 120 -11.40 4.46 -9.17
N LEU A 121 -10.57 4.30 -8.14
CA LEU A 121 -9.77 3.10 -7.92
C LEU A 121 -10.66 1.91 -7.56
N ASN A 122 -11.64 2.09 -6.68
CA ASN A 122 -12.62 1.05 -6.32
C ASN A 122 -13.56 0.68 -7.47
N ALA A 123 -13.84 1.61 -8.39
CA ALA A 123 -14.61 1.33 -9.60
C ALA A 123 -13.81 0.53 -10.65
N GLN A 124 -12.50 0.31 -10.44
CA GLN A 124 -11.73 -0.60 -11.30
C GLN A 124 -12.08 -2.05 -10.97
N PRO A 125 -12.62 -2.84 -11.91
CA PRO A 125 -12.75 -4.26 -11.72
C PRO A 125 -11.35 -4.91 -11.71
N GLU A 126 -11.18 -5.94 -10.90
CA GLU A 126 -10.06 -6.88 -11.06
C GLU A 126 -10.35 -7.76 -12.26
N ILE A 127 -9.76 -7.43 -13.41
CA ILE A 127 -9.97 -8.16 -14.66
C ILE A 127 -8.89 -9.24 -14.80
N ILE A 128 -7.67 -8.94 -14.35
CA ILE A 128 -6.46 -9.74 -14.56
C ILE A 128 -5.58 -9.67 -13.30
N GLY A 129 -4.95 -10.79 -12.94
CA GLY A 129 -4.03 -10.87 -11.80
C GLY A 129 -2.74 -10.06 -11.98
N CYS A 130 -1.95 -9.97 -10.92
CA CYS A 130 -0.78 -9.09 -10.81
C CYS A 130 0.16 -9.19 -12.03
N GLU A 131 0.76 -10.35 -12.28
CA GLU A 131 1.76 -10.50 -13.35
C GLU A 131 1.16 -10.31 -14.75
N ASP A 132 0.04 -10.98 -15.00
CA ASP A 132 -0.63 -11.02 -16.30
C ASP A 132 -1.08 -9.62 -16.73
N SER A 133 -1.49 -8.78 -15.77
CA SER A 133 -1.95 -7.43 -16.08
C SER A 133 -0.83 -6.54 -16.65
N PHE A 134 0.40 -6.66 -16.15
CA PHE A 134 1.56 -5.96 -16.71
C PHE A 134 2.04 -6.57 -18.02
N GLN A 135 1.93 -7.89 -18.18
CA GLN A 135 2.23 -8.57 -19.43
C GLN A 135 1.29 -8.10 -20.55
N ASP A 136 0.00 -8.02 -20.28
CA ASP A 136 -0.99 -7.53 -21.24
C ASP A 136 -0.79 -6.05 -21.53
N ALA A 137 -0.49 -5.24 -20.52
CA ALA A 137 -0.22 -3.80 -20.70
C ALA A 137 0.99 -3.58 -21.63
N PHE A 138 1.99 -4.45 -21.56
CA PHE A 138 3.09 -4.46 -22.52
C PHE A 138 2.63 -4.86 -23.92
N PHE A 139 1.85 -5.94 -24.07
CA PHE A 139 1.38 -6.40 -25.38
C PHE A 139 0.52 -5.37 -26.11
N ILE A 140 -0.24 -4.56 -25.39
CA ILE A 140 -1.02 -3.46 -25.96
C ILE A 140 -0.27 -2.11 -25.99
N ASN A 141 1.04 -2.12 -25.77
CA ASN A 141 1.95 -0.96 -25.82
C ASN A 141 1.61 0.18 -24.84
N LYS A 142 0.99 -0.11 -23.70
CA LYS A 142 0.78 0.87 -22.61
C LYS A 142 2.05 1.12 -21.82
N ILE A 143 2.90 0.11 -21.69
CA ILE A 143 4.21 0.19 -21.04
C ILE A 143 5.29 -0.46 -21.91
N ASN A 144 6.54 -0.11 -21.67
CA ASN A 144 7.68 -0.74 -22.35
C ASN A 144 8.11 -2.04 -21.63
N ALA A 145 8.95 -2.83 -22.31
CA ALA A 145 9.43 -4.12 -21.81
C ALA A 145 10.17 -4.04 -20.46
N ARG A 146 10.93 -2.96 -20.22
CA ARG A 146 11.67 -2.76 -18.96
C ARG A 146 10.71 -2.54 -17.80
N THR A 147 9.71 -1.68 -17.99
CA THR A 147 8.69 -1.41 -16.99
C THR A 147 7.90 -2.68 -16.66
N ALA A 148 7.44 -3.42 -17.67
CA ALA A 148 6.72 -4.68 -17.47
C ALA A 148 7.57 -5.69 -16.68
N TYR A 149 8.83 -5.90 -17.08
CA TYR A 149 9.75 -6.79 -16.37
C TYR A 149 9.87 -6.43 -14.88
N ILE A 150 10.08 -5.15 -14.55
CA ILE A 150 10.24 -4.71 -13.16
C ILE A 150 8.99 -5.05 -12.35
N TYR A 151 7.80 -4.68 -12.81
CA TYR A 151 6.57 -4.92 -12.07
C TYR A 151 6.20 -6.41 -11.96
N ILE A 152 6.44 -7.21 -13.00
CA ILE A 152 6.27 -8.67 -12.94
C ILE A 152 7.19 -9.28 -11.89
N GLN A 153 8.44 -8.81 -11.76
CA GLN A 153 9.33 -9.29 -10.69
C GLN A 153 8.81 -8.89 -9.30
N GLN A 154 8.22 -7.71 -9.17
CA GLN A 154 7.64 -7.26 -7.89
C GLN A 154 6.43 -8.09 -7.49
N CYS A 155 5.56 -8.46 -8.45
CA CYS A 155 4.47 -9.41 -8.22
C CYS A 155 4.99 -10.76 -7.69
N LYS A 156 6.08 -11.28 -8.28
CA LYS A 156 6.68 -12.57 -7.86
C LYS A 156 7.29 -12.53 -6.47
N LEU A 157 7.85 -11.39 -6.10
CA LEU A 157 8.46 -11.19 -4.78
C LEU A 157 7.41 -10.98 -3.68
N ASN A 158 6.20 -10.57 -4.06
CA ASN A 158 5.09 -10.30 -3.15
C ASN A 158 3.87 -11.11 -3.62
N PRO A 159 3.88 -12.44 -3.47
CA PRO A 159 2.74 -13.27 -3.85
C PRO A 159 1.53 -12.99 -2.95
N ASP A 160 0.35 -13.38 -3.41
CA ASP A 160 -0.85 -13.37 -2.58
C ASP A 160 -0.67 -14.34 -1.39
N GLU A 161 -0.87 -13.85 -0.16
CA GLU A 161 -0.59 -14.62 1.07
C GLU A 161 -1.61 -15.77 1.27
N ASP A 162 -2.73 -15.76 0.54
CA ASP A 162 -3.83 -16.72 0.66
C ASP A 162 -3.62 -18.07 -0.07
N GLN A 163 -2.40 -18.38 -0.54
CA GLN A 163 -2.08 -19.67 -1.19
C GLN A 163 -1.27 -20.64 -0.32
N SER A 164 -1.26 -20.45 1.00
CA SER A 164 -0.65 -21.42 1.93
C SER A 164 -1.70 -22.33 2.58
N GLU A 165 -2.30 -23.22 1.78
CA GLU A 165 -2.93 -24.48 2.25
C GLU A 165 -1.97 -25.67 2.15
#